data_AF-A0A922VDP7-F1
#
_entry.id   AF-A0A922VDP7-F1
#
_cell.length_a   1.000
_cell.length_b   1.000
_cell.length_c   1.000
_cell.angle_alpha   90.00
_cell.angle_beta   90.00
_cell.angle_gamma   90.00
#
_symmetry.space_group_name_H-M   'P 1'
#
loop_
_entity.id
_entity.type
_entity.pdbx_description
1 polymer ?
#
loop_
_entity_poly.entity_id
_entity_poly.type
_entity_poly.pdbx_seq_one_letter_code
_entity_poly.pdbx_strand_id
1 'polypeptide(L)'
;MTQCELDLAAKARTDGITAADEHAARRWRENAAKAVRLCAEIMPDFDADDVWDVLEKGGADVIETERNPAALGPIILAFARTDYIRKTGEMRRSRFARRHRDLVVWTRWNKEAA
;
A
#
# COMPACT_ATOMS: atom_id res chain seq x y z
N MET A 1 19.28 33.11 -28.71
CA MET A 1 18.91 32.02 -27.79
C MET A 1 18.32 30.92 -28.64
N THR A 2 19.04 29.82 -28.79
CA THR A 2 18.80 28.79 -29.80
C THR A 2 17.78 27.79 -29.27
N GLN A 3 16.80 27.41 -30.10
CA GLN A 3 15.69 26.49 -29.80
C GLN A 3 16.12 25.18 -29.07
N CYS A 4 17.38 24.75 -29.23
CA CYS A 4 17.92 23.51 -28.64
C CYS A 4 18.12 23.53 -27.11
N GLU A 5 18.26 24.68 -26.44
CA GLU A 5 18.50 24.73 -24.98
C GLU A 5 17.20 24.55 -24.16
N LEU A 6 16.05 24.94 -24.71
CA LEU A 6 14.74 24.78 -24.07
C LEU A 6 14.30 23.30 -24.03
N ASP A 7 14.63 22.50 -25.05
CA ASP A 7 14.31 21.08 -25.11
C ASP A 7 15.14 20.23 -24.13
N LEU A 8 16.41 20.60 -23.88
CA LEU A 8 17.28 19.90 -22.92
C LEU A 8 16.79 20.07 -21.48
N ALA A 9 16.31 21.25 -21.11
CA ALA A 9 15.74 21.52 -19.79
C ALA A 9 14.37 20.83 -19.60
N ALA A 10 13.53 20.76 -20.64
CA ALA A 10 12.26 20.05 -20.61
C ALA A 10 12.45 18.52 -20.52
N LYS A 11 13.45 17.97 -21.21
CA LYS A 11 13.79 16.55 -21.17
C LYS A 11 14.38 16.12 -19.82
N ALA A 12 15.34 16.88 -19.28
CA ALA A 12 15.89 16.63 -17.95
C ALA A 12 14.83 16.72 -16.83
N ARG A 13 13.84 17.60 -16.99
CA ARG A 13 12.69 17.70 -16.06
C ARG A 13 11.76 16.50 -16.16
N THR A 14 11.48 16.02 -17.37
CA THR A 14 10.60 14.84 -17.60
C THR A 14 11.25 13.54 -17.12
N ASP A 15 12.54 13.38 -17.36
CA ASP A 15 13.31 12.21 -16.93
C ASP A 15 13.44 12.17 -15.40
N GLY A 16 13.66 13.33 -14.76
CA GLY A 16 13.69 13.46 -13.30
C GLY A 16 12.35 13.16 -12.62
N ILE A 17 11.23 13.59 -13.23
CA ILE A 17 9.88 13.30 -12.73
C ILE A 17 9.57 11.80 -12.84
N THR A 18 9.91 11.18 -13.98
CA THR A 18 9.65 9.75 -14.20
C THR A 18 10.44 8.88 -13.22
N ALA A 19 11.73 9.18 -13.02
CA ALA A 19 12.56 8.47 -12.04
C ALA A 19 12.06 8.69 -10.60
N ALA A 20 11.66 9.93 -10.26
CA ALA A 20 11.09 10.23 -8.95
C ALA A 20 9.78 9.46 -8.70
N ASP A 21 8.89 9.38 -9.70
CA ASP A 21 7.62 8.65 -9.63
C ASP A 21 7.84 7.13 -9.50
N GLU A 22 8.76 6.55 -10.27
CA GLU A 22 9.12 5.13 -10.15
C GLU A 22 9.70 4.79 -8.78
N HIS A 23 10.59 5.65 -8.26
CA HIS A 23 11.16 5.49 -6.94
C HIS A 23 10.14 5.68 -5.82
N ALA A 24 9.21 6.63 -5.97
CA ALA A 24 8.08 6.84 -5.05
C ALA A 24 7.20 5.59 -5.00
N ALA A 25 6.78 5.07 -6.16
CA ALA A 25 5.96 3.87 -6.26
C ALA A 25 6.64 2.61 -5.70
N ARG A 26 7.98 2.52 -5.77
CA ARG A 26 8.74 1.44 -5.13
C ARG A 26 8.73 1.58 -3.61
N ARG A 27 9.06 2.77 -3.09
CA ARG A 27 9.04 3.04 -1.64
C ARG A 27 7.66 2.80 -1.03
N TRP A 28 6.60 3.23 -1.73
CA TRP A 28 5.23 2.98 -1.31
C TRP A 28 4.92 1.49 -1.17
N ARG A 29 5.25 0.68 -2.20
CA ARG A 29 5.04 -0.78 -2.15
C ARG A 29 5.77 -1.44 -0.99
N GLU A 30 7.01 -1.03 -0.74
CA GLU A 30 7.81 -1.54 0.38
C GLU A 30 7.19 -1.17 1.74
N ASN A 31 6.75 0.07 1.91
CA ASN A 31 6.10 0.53 3.13
C ASN A 31 4.77 -0.18 3.36
N ALA A 32 3.95 -0.34 2.33
CA ALA A 32 2.68 -1.07 2.40
C ALA A 32 2.89 -2.55 2.72
N ALA A 33 3.90 -3.20 2.13
CA ALA A 33 4.24 -4.58 2.48
C ALA A 33 4.69 -4.71 3.94
N LYS A 34 5.48 -3.75 4.46
CA LYS A 34 5.87 -3.71 5.88
C LYS A 34 4.67 -3.50 6.80
N ALA A 35 3.73 -2.63 6.42
CA ALA A 35 2.52 -2.38 7.19
C ALA A 35 1.64 -3.64 7.29
N VAL A 36 1.42 -4.35 6.17
CA VAL A 36 0.69 -5.63 6.17
C VAL A 36 1.35 -6.66 7.08
N ARG A 37 2.69 -6.79 7.02
CA ARG A 37 3.43 -7.69 7.93
C ARG A 37 3.23 -7.32 9.39
N LEU A 38 3.38 -6.03 9.70
CA LEU A 38 3.26 -5.56 11.06
C LEU A 38 1.85 -5.83 11.61
N CYS A 39 0.79 -5.55 10.84
CA CYS A 39 -0.58 -5.88 11.21
C CYS A 39 -0.74 -7.37 11.51
N ALA A 40 -0.24 -8.25 10.63
CA ALA A 40 -0.30 -9.70 10.84
C ALA A 40 0.51 -10.18 12.06
N GLU A 41 1.58 -9.47 12.44
CA GLU A 41 2.43 -9.84 13.57
C GLU A 41 1.88 -9.39 14.92
N ILE A 42 1.22 -8.23 14.98
CA ILE A 42 0.80 -7.61 16.25
C ILE A 42 -0.71 -7.72 16.52
N MET A 43 -1.52 -8.02 15.52
CA MET A 43 -2.98 -8.12 15.65
C MET A 43 -3.43 -9.57 15.46
N PRO A 44 -4.39 -10.06 16.27
CA PRO A 44 -5.00 -11.38 16.04
C PRO A 44 -5.64 -11.49 14.65
N ASP A 45 -6.25 -10.40 14.21
CA ASP A 45 -6.80 -10.20 12.88
C ASP A 45 -6.75 -8.71 12.51
N PHE A 46 -6.91 -8.39 11.23
CA PHE A 46 -6.84 -7.02 10.73
C PHE A 46 -7.62 -6.85 9.42
N ASP A 47 -8.02 -5.63 9.11
CA ASP A 47 -8.62 -5.26 7.84
C ASP A 47 -7.77 -4.22 7.07
N ALA A 48 -8.25 -3.80 5.90
CA ALA A 48 -7.52 -2.85 5.08
C ALA A 48 -7.39 -1.45 5.72
N ASP A 49 -8.30 -1.06 6.61
CA ASP A 49 -8.21 0.22 7.31
C ASP A 49 -7.11 0.17 8.38
N ASP A 50 -6.90 -0.98 9.03
CA ASP A 50 -5.79 -1.14 10.00
C ASP A 50 -4.41 -0.97 9.33
N VAL A 51 -4.26 -1.48 8.10
CA VAL A 51 -3.03 -1.30 7.31
C VAL A 51 -2.81 0.17 6.96
N TRP A 52 -3.88 0.90 6.64
CA TRP A 52 -3.81 2.35 6.40
C TRP A 52 -3.37 3.10 7.65
N ASP A 53 -3.92 2.76 8.82
CA ASP A 53 -3.53 3.40 10.08
C ASP A 53 -2.04 3.19 10.41
N VAL A 54 -1.51 1.98 10.14
CA VAL A 54 -0.09 1.69 10.33
C VAL A 54 0.78 2.50 9.36
N LEU A 55 0.35 2.64 8.11
CA LEU A 55 1.04 3.47 7.11
C LEU A 55 1.08 4.94 7.51
N GLU A 56 -0.06 5.49 7.95
CA GLU A 56 -0.16 6.88 8.39
C GLU A 56 0.70 7.15 9.63
N LYS A 57 0.70 6.25 10.62
CA LYS A 57 1.54 6.37 11.83
C LYS A 57 3.03 6.20 11.55
N GLY A 58 3.39 5.41 10.54
CA GLY A 58 4.77 5.16 10.14
C GLY A 58 5.46 6.36 9.48
N GLY A 59 4.75 7.49 9.28
CA GLY A 59 5.28 8.66 8.59
C GLY A 59 5.62 8.39 7.13
N ALA A 60 5.04 7.34 6.54
CA ALA A 60 5.14 7.16 5.10
C ALA A 60 4.47 8.38 4.46
N ASP A 61 5.20 9.12 3.62
CA ASP A 61 4.62 10.19 2.80
C ASP A 61 3.56 9.57 1.91
N VAL A 62 2.31 9.53 2.38
CA VAL A 62 1.15 9.10 1.59
C VAL A 62 0.83 10.27 0.68
N ILE A 63 1.56 10.36 -0.44
CA ILE A 63 1.31 11.35 -1.48
C ILE A 63 -0.16 11.18 -1.91
N GLU A 64 -0.89 12.29 -2.08
CA GLU A 64 -2.35 12.24 -2.33
C GLU A 64 -2.74 11.40 -3.55
N THR A 65 -1.85 11.23 -4.52
CA THR A 65 -2.00 10.34 -5.70
C THR A 65 -1.89 8.84 -5.35
N GLU A 66 -1.24 8.48 -4.25
CA GLU A 66 -1.11 7.11 -3.72
C GLU A 66 -2.18 6.75 -2.67
N ARG A 67 -3.08 7.69 -2.35
CA ARG A 67 -4.35 7.41 -1.65
C ARG A 67 -5.36 6.68 -2.51
N ASN A 68 -4.95 6.04 -3.62
CA ASN A 68 -5.82 5.15 -4.35
C ASN A 68 -6.14 3.94 -3.45
N PRO A 69 -7.38 3.83 -2.92
CA PRO A 69 -7.73 2.79 -1.97
C PRO A 69 -7.63 1.37 -2.57
N ALA A 70 -7.56 1.28 -3.90
CA ALA A 70 -7.36 0.02 -4.62
C ALA A 70 -5.91 -0.48 -4.56
N ALA A 71 -4.93 0.37 -4.23
CA ALA A 71 -3.52 0.01 -4.30
C ALA A 71 -3.12 -1.04 -3.26
N LEU A 72 -3.73 -1.04 -2.06
CA LEU A 72 -3.46 -2.06 -1.02
C LEU A 72 -3.95 -3.46 -1.41
N GLY A 73 -5.01 -3.57 -2.23
CA GLY A 73 -5.62 -4.85 -2.58
C GLY A 73 -4.61 -5.85 -3.17
N PRO A 74 -3.89 -5.50 -4.25
CA PRO A 74 -2.85 -6.35 -4.83
C PRO A 74 -1.75 -6.78 -3.84
N ILE A 75 -1.38 -5.91 -2.89
CA ILE A 75 -0.35 -6.23 -1.89
C ILE A 75 -0.89 -7.27 -0.90
N ILE A 76 -2.05 -7.05 -0.31
CA ILE A 76 -2.68 -8.00 0.62
C ILE A 76 -2.89 -9.36 -0.07
N LEU A 77 -3.36 -9.36 -1.32
CA LEU A 77 -3.52 -10.59 -2.11
C LEU A 77 -2.18 -11.28 -2.39
N ALA A 78 -1.08 -10.55 -2.57
CA ALA A 78 0.24 -11.16 -2.71
C ALA A 78 0.66 -11.91 -1.44
N PHE A 79 0.43 -11.34 -0.26
CA PHE A 79 0.68 -12.01 1.03
C PHE A 79 -0.21 -13.23 1.25
N ALA A 80 -1.46 -13.16 0.81
CA ALA A 80 -2.38 -14.29 0.86
C ALA A 80 -1.92 -15.45 -0.04
N ARG A 81 -1.40 -15.15 -1.25
CA ARG A 81 -0.83 -16.16 -2.16
C ARG A 81 0.42 -16.84 -1.62
N THR A 82 1.15 -16.20 -0.71
CA THR A 82 2.33 -16.77 -0.06
C THR A 82 2.01 -17.51 1.24
N ASP A 83 0.73 -17.74 1.55
CA ASP A 83 0.29 -18.33 2.82
C ASP A 83 0.85 -17.59 4.05
N TYR A 84 1.07 -16.27 3.96
CA TYR A 84 1.51 -15.48 5.12
C TYR A 84 0.31 -14.97 5.92
N ILE A 85 -0.79 -14.65 5.22
CA ILE A 85 -2.09 -14.32 5.80
C ILE A 85 -3.18 -15.16 5.13
N ARG A 86 -4.33 -15.31 5.80
CA ARG A 86 -5.53 -15.89 5.20
C ARG A 86 -6.76 -15.10 5.57
N LYS A 87 -7.81 -15.25 4.75
CA LYS A 87 -9.14 -14.71 5.04
C LYS A 87 -9.71 -15.47 6.23
N THR A 88 -10.31 -14.75 7.17
CA THR A 88 -11.06 -15.36 8.28
C THR A 88 -12.46 -15.80 7.87
N GLY A 89 -12.98 -15.24 6.76
CA GLY A 89 -14.39 -15.37 6.36
C GLY A 89 -15.27 -14.25 6.90
N GLU A 90 -14.74 -13.43 7.81
CA GLU A 90 -15.44 -12.26 8.35
C GLU A 90 -15.27 -11.04 7.46
N MET A 91 -16.26 -10.14 7.55
CA MET A 91 -16.28 -8.85 6.88
C MET A 91 -16.53 -7.75 7.91
N ARG A 92 -15.73 -6.68 7.89
CA ARG A 92 -15.87 -5.52 8.79
C ARG A 92 -16.29 -4.28 8.02
N ARG A 93 -17.21 -3.51 8.59
CA ARG A 93 -17.59 -2.22 8.00
C ARG A 93 -16.40 -1.27 8.05
N SER A 94 -16.03 -0.67 6.92
CA SER A 94 -14.95 0.33 6.90
C SER A 94 -15.24 1.49 7.87
N ARG A 95 -14.20 1.91 8.59
CA ARG A 95 -14.24 3.03 9.54
C ARG A 95 -14.33 4.38 8.83
N PHE A 96 -13.88 4.44 7.57
CA PHE A 96 -13.95 5.65 6.77
C PHE A 96 -15.31 5.77 6.09
N ALA A 97 -16.15 6.70 6.58
CA ALA A 97 -17.51 6.94 6.07
C ALA A 97 -17.55 7.09 4.55
N ARG A 98 -16.60 7.81 3.93
CA ARG A 98 -16.53 7.97 2.46
C ARG A 98 -16.40 6.67 1.66
N ARG A 99 -16.11 5.53 2.32
CA ARG A 99 -15.83 4.23 1.68
C ARG A 99 -16.93 3.20 1.86
N HIS A 100 -17.95 3.42 2.70
CA HIS A 100 -19.19 2.64 2.95
C HIS A 100 -19.24 1.18 2.43
N ARG A 101 -18.15 0.42 2.58
CA ARG A 101 -17.97 -0.92 2.06
C ARG A 101 -17.52 -1.83 3.17
N ASP A 102 -17.83 -3.10 3.00
CA ASP A 102 -17.35 -4.13 3.91
C ASP A 102 -15.97 -4.59 3.44
N LEU A 103 -15.06 -4.69 4.39
CA LEU A 103 -13.66 -5.06 4.22
C LEU A 103 -13.46 -6.49 4.67
N VAL A 104 -12.72 -7.25 3.87
CA VAL A 104 -12.32 -8.61 4.25
C VAL A 104 -11.39 -8.53 5.45
N VAL A 105 -11.64 -9.38 6.45
CA VAL A 105 -10.77 -9.56 7.61
C VAL A 105 -9.74 -10.64 7.32
N TRP A 106 -8.50 -10.37 7.70
CA TRP A 106 -7.33 -11.21 7.50
C TRP A 106 -6.72 -11.58 8.83
N THR A 107 -6.12 -12.76 8.90
CA THR A 107 -5.32 -13.19 10.05
C THR A 107 -3.99 -13.77 9.56
N ARG A 108 -2.98 -13.77 10.42
CA ARG A 108 -1.71 -14.42 10.13
C ARG A 108 -1.93 -15.91 9.99
N TRP A 109 -1.40 -16.48 8.92
CA TRP A 109 -1.39 -17.92 8.78
C TRP A 109 -0.28 -18.50 9.65
N ASN A 110 -0.66 -19.38 10.59
CA ASN A 110 0.31 -20.11 11.39
C ASN A 110 0.35 -21.56 10.92
N LYS A 111 1.46 -21.96 10.28
CA LYS A 111 1.61 -23.32 9.73
C LYS A 111 1.63 -24.39 10.82
N GLU A 112 1.93 -24.02 12.06
CA GLU A 112 2.01 -24.92 13.21
C GLU A 112 0.64 -25.42 13.72
N ALA A 113 -0.46 -24.83 13.25
CA ALA A 113 -1.83 -25.18 13.67
C ALA A 113 -2.60 -26.04 12.65
N ALA A 114 -1.94 -26.54 11.60
CA ALA A 114 -2.56 -27.29 10.50
C ALA A 114 -2.07 -28.75 10.41
#